data_AF-A0A6A3PMM2-F1
#
_entry.id   AF-A0A6A3PMM2-F1
#
_cell.length_a   1.000
_cell.length_b   1.000
_cell.length_c   1.000
_cell.angle_alpha   90.00
_cell.angle_beta   90.00
_cell.angle_gamma   90.00
#
_symmetry.space_group_name_H-M   'P 1'
#
loop_
_entity.id
_entity.type
_entity.pdbx_description
1 polymer ?
#
loop_
_entity_poly.entity_id
_entity_poly.type
_entity_poly.pdbx_seq_one_letter_code
_entity_poly.pdbx_strand_id
1 'polypeptide(L)'
;MAALLVTNCWTTAGIQIFLRKSPQLGRVFTFTYNAIIGIGMVTIVPLLIIIPYAQEFNLQYKIFKNPNFMYEPVPFVTMVLENRLMFVAGLLDLTTKLIPHLSIMLSLVAVSELLGCGDIKVVPGVGGPSIQQTFVKSKKRSSNIGKPPRTDIQVSATNSQYRDQWKSLHALLRWKHAITVAVFSLWGAIVLLLHLLAAQRAANYEVLGCRAMTRPWFSNGKVPCASLVYDCHAQNTTTPDQTSFDKLDPVVLATLAIIHCPRLDMPPSFQRLESLVAFHIYNSTIVSWDAKSSISATAHTRLLSVVLARSQMTEVPQ
;
A
#
# COMPACT_ATOMS: atom_id res chain seq x y z
N MET A 1 -0.09 0.73 8.58
CA MET A 1 -0.45 1.04 7.17
C MET A 1 -1.96 1.26 6.97
N ALA A 2 -2.81 0.30 7.36
CA ALA A 2 -4.28 0.41 7.33
C ALA A 2 -4.86 1.75 7.83
N ALA A 3 -4.48 2.12 9.05
CA ALA A 3 -4.95 3.32 9.72
C ALA A 3 -4.57 4.58 8.92
N LEU A 4 -3.36 4.63 8.35
CA LEU A 4 -2.90 5.74 7.51
C LEU A 4 -3.73 5.89 6.24
N LEU A 5 -4.15 4.78 5.61
CA LEU A 5 -5.03 4.82 4.45
C LEU A 5 -6.42 5.36 4.82
N VAL A 6 -7.00 4.86 5.91
CA VAL A 6 -8.33 5.30 6.38
C VAL A 6 -8.30 6.76 6.81
N THR A 7 -7.29 7.18 7.57
CA THR A 7 -7.13 8.57 8.00
C THR A 7 -6.93 9.49 6.80
N ASN A 8 -6.13 9.12 5.81
CA ASN A 8 -5.95 9.92 4.60
C ASN A 8 -7.28 10.10 3.83
N CYS A 9 -8.09 9.05 3.72
CA CYS A 9 -9.40 9.13 3.06
C CYS A 9 -10.34 10.09 3.78
N TRP A 10 -10.49 9.95 5.10
CA TRP A 10 -11.43 10.75 5.88
C TRP A 10 -10.96 12.18 6.13
N THR A 11 -9.66 12.42 6.26
CA THR A 11 -9.12 13.78 6.31
C THR A 11 -9.34 14.51 5.00
N THR A 12 -9.16 13.86 3.85
CA THR A 12 -9.49 14.43 2.53
C THR A 12 -10.96 14.83 2.45
N ALA A 13 -11.87 13.94 2.86
CA ALA A 13 -13.29 14.25 2.93
C ALA A 13 -13.59 15.41 3.91
N GLY A 14 -12.95 15.41 5.08
CA GLY A 14 -13.08 16.45 6.10
C GLY A 14 -12.65 17.83 5.61
N ILE A 15 -11.51 17.93 4.91
CA ILE A 15 -11.02 19.18 4.31
C ILE A 15 -12.06 19.73 3.32
N GLN A 16 -12.63 18.86 2.47
CA GLN A 16 -13.65 19.26 1.49
C GLN A 16 -14.95 19.73 2.14
N ILE A 17 -15.34 19.15 3.28
CA ILE A 17 -16.52 19.58 4.06
C ILE A 17 -16.25 20.94 4.72
N PHE A 18 -15.11 21.08 5.40
CA PHE A 18 -14.79 22.27 6.20
C PHE A 18 -14.53 23.50 5.33
N LEU A 19 -13.85 23.32 4.20
CA LEU A 19 -13.54 24.39 3.23
C LEU A 19 -14.57 24.50 2.10
N ARG A 20 -15.79 23.97 2.29
CA ARG A 20 -16.87 24.02 1.29
C ARG A 20 -17.24 25.46 0.89
N LYS A 21 -17.06 26.43 1.80
CA LYS A 21 -17.33 27.86 1.53
C LYS A 21 -16.25 28.52 0.68
N SER A 22 -15.03 27.98 0.66
CA SER A 22 -13.85 28.53 -0.02
C SER A 22 -13.19 27.46 -0.91
N PRO A 23 -13.78 27.15 -2.09
CA PRO A 23 -13.37 25.99 -2.90
C PRO A 23 -11.93 26.07 -3.42
N GLN A 24 -11.40 27.28 -3.65
CA GLN A 24 -10.01 27.49 -4.06
C GLN A 24 -9.04 27.12 -2.93
N LEU A 25 -9.32 27.60 -1.71
CA LEU A 25 -8.55 27.28 -0.51
C LEU A 25 -8.62 25.78 -0.20
N GLY A 26 -9.82 25.18 -0.33
CA GLY A 26 -10.04 23.74 -0.20
C GLY A 26 -9.14 22.91 -1.09
N ARG A 27 -9.00 23.29 -2.36
CA ARG A 27 -8.13 22.59 -3.32
C ARG A 27 -6.65 22.68 -2.95
N VAL A 28 -6.17 23.88 -2.61
CA VAL A 28 -4.77 24.07 -2.20
C VAL A 28 -4.47 23.22 -0.96
N PHE A 29 -5.31 23.26 0.07
CA PHE A 29 -5.11 22.44 1.28
C PHE A 29 -5.16 20.94 0.98
N THR A 30 -6.12 20.47 0.19
CA THR A 30 -6.20 19.04 -0.16
C THR A 30 -4.95 18.57 -0.92
N PHE A 31 -4.49 19.31 -1.93
CA PHE A 31 -3.30 18.90 -2.71
C PHE A 31 -2.01 18.99 -1.89
N THR A 32 -1.85 20.05 -1.09
CA THR A 32 -0.68 20.16 -0.19
C THR A 32 -0.67 19.04 0.84
N TYR A 33 -1.81 18.74 1.47
CA TYR A 33 -1.93 17.63 2.41
C TYR A 33 -1.60 16.29 1.75
N ASN A 34 -2.16 16.02 0.57
CA ASN A 34 -1.88 14.80 -0.18
C ASN A 34 -0.40 14.67 -0.55
N ALA A 35 0.25 15.75 -0.96
CA ALA A 35 1.69 15.76 -1.26
C ALA A 35 2.52 15.45 -0.01
N ILE A 36 2.21 16.06 1.14
CA ILE A 36 2.93 15.82 2.42
C ILE A 36 2.78 14.36 2.85
N ILE A 37 1.56 13.83 2.87
CA ILE A 37 1.31 12.42 3.23
C ILE A 37 2.00 11.49 2.24
N GLY A 38 1.92 11.80 0.94
CA GLY A 38 2.61 11.03 -0.10
C GLY A 38 4.12 10.97 0.12
N ILE A 39 4.77 12.12 0.32
CA ILE A 39 6.21 12.21 0.59
C ILE A 39 6.57 11.43 1.85
N GLY A 40 5.78 11.58 2.91
CA GLY A 40 5.95 10.81 4.14
C GLY A 40 5.87 9.29 3.90
N MET A 41 4.89 8.83 3.13
CA MET A 41 4.73 7.41 2.82
C MET A 41 5.87 6.84 1.96
N VAL A 42 6.36 7.58 0.97
CA VAL A 42 7.45 7.10 0.10
C VAL A 42 8.84 7.25 0.70
N THR A 43 9.00 8.08 1.75
CA THR A 43 10.31 8.37 2.36
C THR A 43 10.41 7.81 3.77
N ILE A 44 9.49 8.22 4.66
CA ILE A 44 9.57 7.89 6.09
C ILE A 44 9.31 6.41 6.31
N VAL A 45 8.30 5.82 5.64
CA VAL A 45 7.99 4.39 5.84
C VAL A 45 9.15 3.47 5.42
N PRO A 46 9.75 3.61 4.23
CA PRO A 46 10.95 2.84 3.89
C PRO A 46 12.12 3.06 4.85
N LEU A 47 12.37 4.28 5.30
CA LEU A 47 13.44 4.56 6.27
C LEU A 47 13.19 3.87 7.61
N LEU A 48 11.95 3.90 8.12
CA LEU A 48 11.57 3.20 9.34
C LEU A 48 11.75 1.68 9.24
N ILE A 49 11.61 1.12 8.04
CA ILE A 49 11.86 -0.30 7.77
C ILE A 49 13.37 -0.58 7.70
N ILE A 50 14.15 0.20 6.94
CA ILE A 50 15.57 -0.11 6.68
C ILE A 50 16.48 0.19 7.89
N ILE A 51 16.25 1.30 8.60
CA ILE A 51 17.16 1.77 9.66
C ILE A 51 17.46 0.69 10.71
N PRO A 52 16.45 -0.02 11.27
CA PRO A 52 16.70 -1.10 12.22
C PRO A 52 17.61 -2.19 11.66
N TYR A 53 17.39 -2.62 10.42
CA TYR A 53 18.22 -3.64 9.78
C TYR A 53 19.64 -3.14 9.50
N ALA A 54 19.80 -1.88 9.08
CA ALA A 54 21.11 -1.28 8.84
C ALA A 54 21.94 -1.14 10.14
N GLN A 55 21.28 -0.87 11.27
CA GLN A 55 21.93 -0.81 12.58
C GLN A 55 22.40 -2.19 13.08
N GLU A 56 21.67 -3.24 12.73
CA GLU A 56 22.01 -4.63 13.06
C GLU A 56 22.98 -5.27 12.06
N PHE A 57 23.11 -4.72 10.86
CA PHE A 57 23.99 -5.27 9.82
C PHE A 57 25.44 -4.78 9.97
N ASN A 58 26.38 -5.71 10.08
CA ASN A 58 27.80 -5.40 10.08
C ASN A 58 28.34 -5.39 8.65
N LEU A 59 28.61 -4.19 8.11
CA LEU A 59 29.13 -4.01 6.75
C LEU A 59 30.50 -4.66 6.52
N GLN A 60 31.36 -4.71 7.54
CA GLN A 60 32.71 -5.28 7.42
C GLN A 60 32.66 -6.80 7.22
N TYR A 61 31.80 -7.48 7.98
CA TYR A 61 31.66 -8.94 7.93
C TYR A 61 30.52 -9.42 7.03
N LYS A 62 29.71 -8.50 6.49
CA LYS A 62 28.51 -8.77 5.67
C LYS A 62 27.52 -9.74 6.35
N ILE A 63 27.41 -9.66 7.68
CA ILE A 63 26.52 -10.48 8.51
C ILE A 63 25.76 -9.61 9.49
N PHE A 64 24.59 -10.09 9.94
CA PHE A 64 23.88 -9.48 11.06
C PHE A 64 24.63 -9.73 12.37
N LYS A 65 24.59 -8.76 13.29
CA LYS A 65 25.20 -8.85 14.63
C LYS A 65 24.67 -10.05 15.41
N ASN A 66 23.36 -10.33 15.30
CA ASN A 66 22.80 -11.58 15.78
C ASN A 66 23.09 -12.70 14.75
N PRO A 67 23.95 -13.69 15.07
CA PRO A 67 24.26 -14.79 14.16
C PRO A 67 23.03 -15.68 13.89
N ASN A 68 22.05 -15.68 14.80
CA ASN A 68 20.83 -16.46 14.69
C ASN A 68 19.74 -15.79 13.86
N PHE A 69 19.94 -14.53 13.41
CA PHE A 69 18.92 -13.75 12.71
C PHE A 69 18.35 -14.48 11.48
N MET A 70 19.19 -15.16 10.70
CA MET A 70 18.79 -15.91 9.50
C MET A 70 18.12 -17.25 9.81
N TYR A 71 18.27 -17.75 11.04
CA TYR A 71 17.73 -19.04 11.49
C TYR A 71 16.45 -18.89 12.32
N GLU A 72 16.24 -17.71 12.92
CA GLU A 72 15.03 -17.40 13.66
C GLU A 72 13.84 -17.15 12.70
N PRO A 73 12.72 -17.87 12.88
CA PRO A 73 11.61 -17.86 11.93
C PRO A 73 10.94 -16.48 11.79
N VAL A 74 10.86 -15.71 12.87
CA VAL A 74 10.13 -14.43 12.91
C VAL A 74 10.93 -13.26 12.34
N PRO A 75 12.16 -12.96 12.82
CA PRO A 75 12.91 -11.80 12.33
C PRO A 75 13.21 -11.90 10.84
N PHE A 76 13.61 -13.08 10.36
CA PHE A 76 13.89 -13.31 8.94
C PHE A 76 12.65 -13.10 8.06
N VAL A 77 11.51 -13.71 8.40
CA VAL A 77 10.27 -13.55 7.60
C VAL A 77 9.74 -12.13 7.66
N THR A 78 9.79 -11.49 8.82
CA THR A 78 9.38 -10.09 8.97
C THR A 78 10.20 -9.20 8.05
N MET A 79 11.52 -9.36 8.06
CA MET A 79 12.42 -8.64 7.14
C MET A 79 12.06 -8.89 5.68
N VAL A 80 11.84 -10.14 5.26
CA VAL A 80 11.48 -10.47 3.87
C VAL A 80 10.16 -9.83 3.46
N LEU A 81 9.13 -9.91 4.32
CA LEU A 81 7.81 -9.34 4.06
C LEU A 81 7.83 -7.82 4.02
N GLU A 82 8.57 -7.18 4.92
CA GLU A 82 8.73 -5.72 4.95
C GLU A 82 9.51 -5.21 3.74
N ASN A 83 10.57 -5.91 3.33
CA ASN A 83 11.33 -5.54 2.13
C ASN A 83 10.51 -5.72 0.84
N ARG A 84 9.56 -6.66 0.78
CA ARG A 84 8.60 -6.76 -0.33
C ARG A 84 7.69 -5.54 -0.44
N LEU A 85 7.43 -4.80 0.65
CA LEU A 85 6.68 -3.54 0.57
C LEU A 85 7.49 -2.45 -0.14
N MET A 86 8.81 -2.55 -0.15
CA MET A 86 9.71 -1.56 -0.73
C MET A 86 10.14 -1.93 -2.16
N PHE A 87 10.54 -3.18 -2.38
CA PHE A 87 11.07 -3.64 -3.67
C PHE A 87 10.00 -4.23 -4.56
N VAL A 88 10.15 -4.01 -5.86
CA VAL A 88 9.22 -4.50 -6.88
C VAL A 88 9.29 -6.02 -6.95
N ALA A 89 8.19 -6.69 -6.59
CA ALA A 89 8.06 -8.15 -6.64
C ALA A 89 7.39 -8.67 -7.92
N GLY A 90 6.81 -7.78 -8.73
CA GLY A 90 6.14 -8.10 -9.99
C GLY A 90 5.59 -6.86 -10.70
N LEU A 91 5.02 -7.03 -11.89
CA LEU A 91 4.56 -5.91 -12.72
C LEU A 91 3.38 -5.13 -12.10
N LEU A 92 2.38 -5.83 -11.53
CA LEU A 92 1.28 -5.19 -10.82
C LEU A 92 1.74 -4.44 -9.56
N ASP A 93 2.78 -4.95 -8.90
CA ASP A 93 3.38 -4.32 -7.74
C ASP A 93 4.22 -3.09 -8.13
N LEU A 94 4.87 -3.13 -9.30
CA LEU A 94 5.53 -1.95 -9.88
C LEU A 94 4.52 -0.83 -10.14
N THR A 95 3.41 -1.14 -10.81
CA THR A 95 2.43 -0.11 -11.17
C THR A 95 1.80 0.50 -9.92
N THR A 96 1.46 -0.28 -8.91
CA THR A 96 0.91 0.25 -7.65
C THR A 96 1.92 1.09 -6.88
N LYS A 97 3.21 0.74 -6.90
CA LYS A 97 4.29 1.54 -6.29
C LYS A 97 4.52 2.88 -7.00
N LEU A 98 4.23 2.99 -8.30
CA LEU A 98 4.33 4.26 -9.04
C LEU A 98 3.18 5.24 -8.74
N ILE A 99 2.01 4.76 -8.31
CA ILE A 99 0.82 5.60 -8.07
C ILE A 99 1.10 6.73 -7.07
N PRO A 100 1.69 6.49 -5.88
CA PRO A 100 2.02 7.56 -4.95
C PRO A 100 2.95 8.61 -5.53
N HIS A 101 3.97 8.21 -6.31
CA HIS A 101 4.91 9.14 -6.93
C HIS A 101 4.22 10.07 -7.95
N LEU A 102 3.38 9.50 -8.82
CA LEU A 102 2.59 10.27 -9.78
C LEU A 102 1.59 11.18 -9.07
N SER A 103 0.97 10.71 -7.99
CA SER A 103 0.03 11.51 -7.18
C SER A 103 0.71 12.73 -6.55
N ILE A 104 1.92 12.57 -6.00
CA ILE A 104 2.73 13.67 -5.46
C ILE A 104 3.05 14.68 -6.57
N MET A 105 3.55 14.22 -7.73
CA MET A 105 3.90 15.08 -8.85
C MET A 105 2.69 15.91 -9.31
N LEU A 106 1.54 15.26 -9.55
CA LEU A 106 0.31 15.93 -9.96
C LEU A 106 -0.20 16.92 -8.90
N SER A 107 -0.10 16.56 -7.61
CA SER A 107 -0.51 17.44 -6.51
C SER A 107 0.37 18.70 -6.45
N LEU A 108 1.68 18.56 -6.61
CA LEU A 108 2.61 19.69 -6.61
C LEU A 108 2.42 20.59 -7.83
N VAL A 109 2.25 20.01 -9.03
CA VAL A 109 1.94 20.78 -10.24
C VAL A 109 0.64 21.56 -10.06
N ALA A 110 -0.43 20.92 -9.58
CA ALA A 110 -1.70 21.59 -9.33
C ALA A 110 -1.58 22.73 -8.30
N VAL A 111 -0.82 22.54 -7.23
CA VAL A 111 -0.54 23.62 -6.26
C VAL A 111 0.25 24.76 -6.90
N SER A 112 1.28 24.44 -7.70
CA SER A 112 2.08 25.44 -8.39
C SER A 112 1.27 26.29 -9.37
N GLU A 113 0.34 25.69 -10.12
CA GLU A 113 -0.56 26.41 -11.03
C GLU A 113 -1.57 27.28 -10.26
N LEU A 114 -2.10 26.78 -9.14
CA LEU A 114 -3.03 27.52 -8.30
C LEU A 114 -2.36 28.72 -7.62
N LEU A 115 -1.07 28.63 -7.30
CA LEU A 115 -0.29 29.73 -6.73
C LEU A 115 0.28 30.67 -7.81
N GLY A 116 0.65 30.14 -8.98
CA GLY A 116 1.23 30.87 -10.11
C GLY A 116 0.26 31.75 -10.88
N CYS A 117 -1.06 31.58 -10.73
CA CYS A 117 -2.07 32.52 -11.25
C CYS A 117 -2.06 33.91 -10.58
N GLY A 118 -1.07 34.19 -9.71
CA GLY A 118 -0.87 35.46 -9.01
C GLY A 118 0.17 36.40 -9.63
N ASP A 119 0.48 36.31 -10.92
CA ASP A 119 1.39 37.27 -11.58
C ASP A 119 0.76 38.67 -11.64
N ILE A 120 1.07 39.48 -10.64
CA ILE A 120 0.80 40.92 -10.61
C ILE A 120 1.71 41.57 -11.65
N LYS A 121 1.15 41.91 -12.80
CA LYS A 121 1.83 42.73 -13.80
C LYS A 121 1.95 44.16 -13.27
N VAL A 122 3.06 44.47 -12.59
CA VAL A 122 3.39 45.84 -12.21
C VAL A 122 3.78 46.59 -13.49
N VAL A 123 2.91 47.47 -13.96
CA VAL A 123 3.25 48.46 -14.98
C VAL A 123 4.00 49.59 -14.26
N PRO A 124 5.25 49.91 -14.63
CA PRO A 124 5.93 51.07 -14.06
C PRO A 124 5.29 52.33 -14.67
N GLY A 125 4.30 52.88 -13.97
CA GLY A 125 3.74 54.20 -14.27
C GLY A 125 4.65 55.27 -13.68
N VAL A 126 5.19 56.12 -14.54
CA VAL A 126 5.83 57.38 -14.14
C VAL A 126 4.73 58.27 -13.56
N GLY A 127 4.60 58.29 -12.22
CA GLY A 127 3.78 59.25 -11.48
C GLY A 127 2.88 58.69 -10.37
N GLY A 128 3.45 58.48 -9.17
CA GLY A 128 2.73 58.47 -7.88
C GLY A 128 1.85 57.26 -7.52
N PRO A 129 1.67 56.93 -6.21
CA PRO A 129 1.00 55.71 -5.78
C PRO A 129 -0.53 55.86 -5.78
N SER A 130 -1.18 55.32 -6.81
CA SER A 130 -2.62 55.01 -6.79
C SER A 130 -2.78 53.49 -6.85
N ILE A 131 -3.13 52.87 -5.72
CA ILE A 131 -3.51 51.46 -5.68
C ILE A 131 -4.91 51.35 -6.28
N GLN A 132 -4.98 50.96 -7.55
CA GLN A 132 -6.23 50.57 -8.18
C GLN A 132 -6.16 49.09 -8.54
N GLN A 133 -6.79 48.25 -7.70
CA GLN A 133 -6.98 46.83 -7.98
C GLN A 133 -7.87 46.68 -9.21
N THR A 134 -7.26 46.47 -10.37
CA THR A 134 -7.97 46.05 -11.58
C THR A 134 -7.91 44.53 -11.65
N PHE A 135 -9.04 43.88 -11.30
CA PHE A 135 -9.27 42.49 -11.65
C PHE A 135 -9.25 42.37 -13.18
N VAL A 136 -8.20 41.79 -13.73
CA VAL A 136 -8.13 41.43 -15.15
C VAL A 136 -9.15 40.31 -15.39
N LYS A 137 -10.33 40.68 -15.89
CA LYS A 137 -11.22 39.70 -16.54
C LYS A 137 -10.49 39.14 -17.76
N SER A 138 -10.40 37.81 -17.81
CA SER A 138 -9.89 37.05 -18.95
C SER A 138 -10.48 37.56 -20.27
N LYS A 139 -9.57 37.85 -21.21
CA LYS A 139 -9.81 38.48 -22.50
C LYS A 139 -10.56 37.50 -23.43
N LYS A 140 -11.88 37.64 -23.57
CA LYS A 140 -12.56 37.20 -24.79
C LYS A 140 -12.25 38.21 -25.90
N ARG A 141 -11.73 37.69 -27.01
CA ARG A 141 -11.43 38.40 -28.26
C ARG A 141 -12.65 39.21 -28.71
N SER A 142 -12.56 40.54 -28.63
CA SER A 142 -13.55 41.47 -29.16
C SER A 142 -12.98 42.10 -30.43
N SER A 143 -13.65 41.91 -31.55
CA SER A 143 -13.45 42.65 -32.80
C SER A 143 -14.26 43.95 -32.76
N ASN A 144 -13.59 45.08 -32.97
CA ASN A 144 -14.22 46.39 -33.15
C ASN A 144 -15.07 46.42 -34.44
N ILE A 145 -16.19 47.15 -34.42
CA ILE A 145 -16.51 48.29 -35.32
C ILE A 145 -17.96 48.77 -35.04
N GLY A 146 -18.12 50.09 -34.83
CA GLY A 146 -19.32 50.87 -35.21
C GLY A 146 -20.39 51.18 -34.15
N LYS A 147 -20.61 52.46 -33.86
CA LYS A 147 -21.82 53.11 -33.31
C LYS A 147 -22.13 54.32 -34.23
N PRO A 148 -23.30 55.02 -34.23
CA PRO A 148 -24.58 54.91 -33.47
C PRO A 148 -25.82 55.06 -34.44
N PRO A 149 -27.09 55.43 -34.08
CA PRO A 149 -27.64 55.91 -32.80
C PRO A 149 -28.99 55.35 -32.28
N ARG A 150 -29.15 55.57 -30.97
CA ARG A 150 -30.33 55.71 -30.08
C ARG A 150 -31.74 55.42 -30.62
N THR A 151 -32.39 54.42 -30.01
CA THR A 151 -33.84 54.40 -29.76
C THR A 151 -34.11 53.69 -28.45
N ASP A 152 -34.90 54.31 -27.57
CA ASP A 152 -35.44 53.72 -26.35
C ASP A 152 -36.23 52.45 -26.67
N ILE A 153 -36.10 51.38 -25.85
CA ILE A 153 -37.12 50.35 -25.58
C ILE A 153 -36.58 49.39 -24.48
N GLN A 154 -37.28 49.44 -23.34
CA GLN A 154 -37.70 48.31 -22.52
C GLN A 154 -36.63 47.41 -21.85
N VAL A 155 -36.28 47.83 -20.63
CA VAL A 155 -35.86 46.92 -19.55
C VAL A 155 -36.98 45.92 -19.30
N SER A 156 -36.78 44.63 -19.63
CA SER A 156 -37.30 43.44 -18.92
C SER A 156 -37.38 42.23 -19.87
N ALA A 157 -36.37 41.35 -19.84
CA ALA A 157 -36.51 39.91 -20.20
C ALA A 157 -35.19 39.12 -20.10
N THR A 158 -34.02 39.75 -19.99
CA THR A 158 -32.73 39.05 -20.06
C THR A 158 -32.17 38.54 -18.72
N ASN A 159 -32.82 38.84 -17.59
CA ASN A 159 -32.36 38.45 -16.26
C ASN A 159 -32.81 37.04 -15.80
N SER A 160 -33.82 36.43 -16.44
CA SER A 160 -34.29 35.08 -16.07
C SER A 160 -33.37 33.99 -16.62
N GLN A 161 -32.97 34.10 -17.89
CA GLN A 161 -32.15 33.10 -18.58
C GLN A 161 -30.73 33.00 -17.98
N TYR A 162 -30.14 34.14 -17.58
CA TYR A 162 -28.84 34.16 -16.90
C TYR A 162 -28.92 33.58 -15.47
N ARG A 163 -30.05 33.77 -14.78
CA ARG A 163 -30.29 33.28 -13.42
C ARG A 163 -30.51 31.77 -13.37
N ASP A 164 -31.19 31.18 -14.36
CA ASP A 164 -31.42 29.73 -14.42
C ASP A 164 -30.18 28.96 -14.89
N GLN A 165 -29.39 29.53 -15.81
CA GLN A 165 -28.08 28.98 -16.20
C GLN A 165 -27.08 29.00 -15.02
N TRP A 166 -27.16 30.02 -14.17
CA TRP A 166 -26.29 30.16 -12.99
C TRP A 166 -26.68 29.23 -11.83
N LYS A 167 -27.99 28.97 -11.64
CA LYS A 167 -28.49 27.94 -10.70
C LYS A 167 -28.07 26.53 -11.12
N SER A 168 -28.12 26.21 -12.42
CA SER A 168 -27.68 24.92 -12.96
C SER A 168 -26.18 24.69 -12.75
N LEU A 169 -25.34 25.70 -13.02
CA LEU A 169 -23.90 25.66 -12.73
C LEU A 169 -23.58 25.50 -11.24
N HIS A 170 -24.29 26.22 -10.36
CA HIS A 170 -24.14 26.07 -8.91
C HIS A 170 -24.59 24.71 -8.39
N ALA A 171 -25.66 24.14 -8.96
CA ALA A 171 -26.10 22.78 -8.65
C ALA A 171 -25.04 21.76 -9.07
N LEU A 172 -24.49 21.89 -10.28
CA LEU A 172 -23.45 21.00 -10.81
C LEU A 172 -22.14 21.06 -9.99
N LEU A 173 -21.71 22.26 -9.58
CA LEU A 173 -20.55 22.45 -8.69
C LEU A 173 -20.79 21.88 -7.27
N ARG A 174 -22.01 22.06 -6.73
CA ARG A 174 -22.39 21.50 -5.43
C ARG A 174 -22.45 19.97 -5.45
N TRP A 175 -22.83 19.38 -6.58
CA TRP A 175 -22.82 17.94 -6.80
C TRP A 175 -21.41 17.37 -6.90
N LYS A 176 -20.46 18.06 -7.56
CA LYS A 176 -19.05 17.62 -7.62
C LYS A 176 -18.43 17.45 -6.23
N HIS A 177 -18.59 18.43 -5.35
CA HIS A 177 -18.06 18.33 -3.98
C HIS A 177 -18.74 17.22 -3.17
N ALA A 178 -20.06 17.06 -3.32
CA ALA A 178 -20.80 16.00 -2.65
C ALA A 178 -20.33 14.61 -3.12
N ILE A 179 -20.09 14.44 -4.42
CA ILE A 179 -19.56 13.20 -5.01
C ILE A 179 -18.16 12.90 -4.45
N THR A 180 -17.24 13.87 -4.45
CA THR A 180 -15.89 13.67 -3.90
C THR A 180 -15.93 13.22 -2.45
N VAL A 181 -16.68 13.92 -1.60
CA VAL A 181 -16.82 13.58 -0.17
C VAL A 181 -17.42 12.18 0.00
N ALA A 182 -18.47 11.86 -0.74
CA ALA A 182 -19.12 10.55 -0.67
C ALA A 182 -18.13 9.43 -1.07
N VAL A 183 -17.38 9.61 -2.16
CA VAL A 183 -16.41 8.62 -2.64
C VAL A 183 -15.30 8.38 -1.61
N PHE A 184 -14.67 9.41 -1.08
CA PHE A 184 -13.57 9.25 -0.11
C PHE A 184 -14.05 8.67 1.23
N SER A 185 -15.22 9.10 1.72
CA SER A 185 -15.80 8.55 2.95
C SER A 185 -16.17 7.08 2.79
N LEU A 186 -16.84 6.73 1.67
CA LEU A 186 -17.23 5.35 1.36
C LEU A 186 -15.99 4.47 1.18
N TRP A 187 -14.97 4.95 0.47
CA TRP A 187 -13.73 4.19 0.29
C TRP A 187 -13.01 3.93 1.62
N GLY A 188 -12.90 4.94 2.48
CA GLY A 188 -12.34 4.77 3.83
C GLY A 188 -13.11 3.75 4.67
N ALA A 189 -14.45 3.74 4.57
CA ALA A 189 -15.29 2.75 5.25
C ALA A 189 -15.10 1.33 4.67
N ILE A 190 -14.99 1.17 3.35
CA ILE A 190 -14.70 -0.11 2.69
C ILE A 190 -13.36 -0.65 3.17
N VAL A 191 -12.30 0.17 3.15
CA VAL A 191 -10.94 -0.24 3.58
C VAL A 191 -10.94 -0.65 5.05
N LEU A 192 -11.65 0.10 5.91
CA LEU A 192 -11.77 -0.25 7.33
C LEU A 192 -12.52 -1.57 7.52
N LEU A 193 -13.64 -1.77 6.82
CA LEU A 193 -14.42 -3.00 6.87
C LEU A 193 -13.58 -4.21 6.42
N LEU A 194 -12.88 -4.10 5.28
CA LEU A 194 -11.98 -5.15 4.80
C LEU A 194 -10.89 -5.49 5.81
N HIS A 195 -10.30 -4.48 6.47
CA HIS A 195 -9.31 -4.68 7.51
C HIS A 195 -9.86 -5.39 8.75
N LEU A 196 -11.05 -4.99 9.21
CA LEU A 196 -11.72 -5.61 10.36
C LEU A 196 -12.07 -7.06 10.05
N LEU A 197 -12.63 -7.35 8.88
CA LEU A 197 -12.92 -8.71 8.42
C LEU A 197 -11.66 -9.56 8.30
N ALA A 198 -10.54 -8.99 7.83
CA ALA A 198 -9.26 -9.69 7.76
C ALA A 198 -8.69 -9.98 9.15
N ALA A 199 -8.76 -9.02 10.08
CA ALA A 199 -8.30 -9.19 11.45
C ALA A 199 -9.13 -10.23 12.22
N GLN A 200 -10.46 -10.19 12.05
CA GLN A 200 -11.38 -11.16 12.65
C GLN A 200 -11.13 -12.57 12.11
N ARG A 201 -10.98 -12.73 10.79
CA ARG A 201 -10.61 -14.02 10.19
C ARG A 201 -9.29 -14.56 10.74
N ALA A 202 -8.26 -13.71 10.84
CA ALA A 202 -6.97 -14.10 11.37
C ALA A 202 -7.04 -14.56 12.83
N ALA A 203 -7.92 -13.96 13.65
CA ALA A 203 -8.14 -14.37 15.04
C ALA A 203 -8.84 -15.73 15.16
N ASN A 204 -9.59 -16.16 14.15
CA ASN A 204 -10.30 -17.44 14.15
C ASN A 204 -9.43 -18.62 13.70
N TYR A 205 -8.26 -18.35 13.10
CA TYR A 205 -7.32 -19.41 12.75
C TYR A 205 -6.44 -19.73 13.95
N GLU A 206 -6.54 -20.95 14.46
CA GLU A 206 -5.59 -21.50 15.41
C GLU A 206 -4.73 -22.54 14.69
N VAL A 207 -3.47 -22.19 14.43
CA VAL A 207 -2.50 -23.12 13.83
C VAL A 207 -1.31 -23.24 14.75
N LEU A 208 -1.17 -24.43 15.34
CA LEU A 208 -0.06 -24.76 16.22
C LEU A 208 1.26 -24.52 15.49
N GLY A 209 2.14 -23.75 16.12
CA GLY A 209 3.46 -23.46 15.57
C GLY A 209 3.51 -22.35 14.52
N CYS A 210 2.40 -21.71 14.16
CA CYS A 210 2.45 -20.51 13.31
C CYS A 210 3.09 -19.35 14.08
N ARG A 211 4.23 -18.85 13.59
CA ARG A 211 5.00 -17.79 14.23
C ARG A 211 4.80 -16.41 13.60
N ALA A 212 4.30 -16.36 12.37
CA ALA A 212 4.03 -15.11 11.66
C ALA A 212 2.70 -15.20 10.90
N MET A 213 1.59 -14.84 11.55
CA MET A 213 0.28 -14.83 10.94
C MET A 213 0.04 -13.54 10.15
N THR A 214 -0.39 -13.65 8.88
CA THR A 214 -0.72 -12.49 8.04
C THR A 214 -2.24 -12.25 8.00
N ARG A 215 -2.64 -11.08 7.49
CA ARG A 215 -4.05 -10.62 7.49
C ARG A 215 -4.48 -10.14 6.11
N PRO A 216 -4.60 -11.04 5.11
CA PRO A 216 -4.99 -10.65 3.77
C PRO A 216 -6.45 -10.18 3.72
N TRP A 217 -6.70 -9.07 3.04
CA TRP A 217 -8.07 -8.55 2.83
C TRP A 217 -8.95 -9.54 2.07
N PHE A 218 -8.39 -10.28 1.12
CA PHE A 218 -9.10 -11.29 0.35
C PHE A 218 -8.60 -12.68 0.76
N SER A 219 -9.52 -13.55 1.16
CA SER A 219 -9.19 -14.94 1.52
C SER A 219 -9.23 -15.81 0.28
N ASN A 220 -8.27 -16.73 0.14
CA ASN A 220 -8.34 -17.86 -0.77
C ASN A 220 -8.88 -19.14 -0.07
N GLY A 221 -9.36 -19.02 1.17
CA GLY A 221 -9.84 -20.14 1.98
C GLY A 221 -8.75 -20.91 2.72
N LYS A 222 -7.47 -20.59 2.52
CA LYS A 222 -6.33 -21.22 3.17
C LYS A 222 -5.83 -20.40 4.37
N VAL A 223 -5.06 -21.03 5.26
CA VAL A 223 -4.48 -20.38 6.43
C VAL A 223 -3.31 -19.48 6.01
N PRO A 224 -3.36 -18.16 6.25
CA PRO A 224 -2.36 -17.21 5.77
C PRO A 224 -1.16 -17.08 6.74
N CYS A 225 -0.51 -18.20 7.07
CA CYS A 225 0.68 -18.25 7.92
C CYS A 225 1.96 -18.08 7.08
N ALA A 226 2.78 -17.06 7.38
CA ALA A 226 4.02 -16.79 6.66
C ALA A 226 5.24 -17.51 7.22
N SER A 227 5.18 -17.97 8.47
CA SER A 227 6.25 -18.74 9.11
C SER A 227 5.68 -19.82 10.00
N LEU A 228 5.97 -21.08 9.68
CA LEU A 228 5.49 -22.24 10.42
C LEU A 228 6.65 -23.00 11.05
N VAL A 229 6.51 -23.33 12.33
CA VAL A 229 7.35 -24.29 13.04
C VAL A 229 6.50 -25.52 13.35
N TYR A 230 6.66 -26.58 12.57
CA TYR A 230 6.03 -27.86 12.83
C TYR A 230 6.89 -28.64 13.84
N ASP A 231 6.41 -28.73 15.08
CA ASP A 231 7.07 -29.49 16.15
C ASP A 231 6.32 -30.80 16.39
N CYS A 232 6.94 -31.93 16.00
CA CYS A 232 6.35 -33.26 16.17
C CYS A 232 6.03 -33.58 17.65
N HIS A 233 6.87 -33.12 18.59
CA HIS A 233 6.62 -33.31 20.02
C HIS A 233 5.40 -32.52 20.47
N ALA A 234 5.26 -31.26 20.02
CA ALA A 234 4.09 -30.45 20.35
C ALA A 234 2.79 -30.97 19.69
N GLN A 235 2.91 -31.59 18.52
CA GLN A 235 1.80 -32.18 17.77
C GLN A 235 1.45 -33.61 18.25
N ASN A 236 2.23 -34.20 19.17
CA ASN A 236 2.15 -35.61 19.54
C ASN A 236 2.23 -36.57 18.33
N THR A 237 3.04 -36.22 17.33
CA THR A 237 3.30 -37.03 16.14
C THR A 237 4.79 -37.40 16.06
N THR A 238 5.14 -38.31 15.15
CA THR A 238 6.56 -38.65 14.87
C THR A 238 7.06 -38.06 13.56
N THR A 239 6.13 -37.66 12.69
CA THR A 239 6.34 -37.05 11.38
C THR A 239 5.10 -36.22 11.01
N PRO A 240 5.21 -35.21 10.13
CA PRO A 240 4.05 -34.58 9.51
C PRO A 240 3.25 -35.58 8.66
N ASP A 241 1.92 -35.50 8.74
CA ASP A 241 1.02 -36.22 7.83
C ASP A 241 1.21 -35.77 6.38
N GLN A 242 0.83 -36.63 5.44
CA GLN A 242 0.95 -36.41 3.99
C GLN A 242 0.29 -35.11 3.51
N THR A 243 -0.77 -34.66 4.19
CA THR A 243 -1.57 -33.46 3.87
C THR A 243 -1.37 -32.31 4.87
N SER A 244 -0.38 -32.39 5.76
CA SER A 244 -0.15 -31.40 6.82
C SER A 244 -0.08 -29.95 6.32
N PHE A 245 0.46 -29.77 5.11
CA PHE A 245 0.68 -28.44 4.53
C PHE A 245 -0.41 -27.99 3.56
N ASP A 246 -1.43 -28.82 3.29
CA ASP A 246 -2.47 -28.51 2.30
C ASP A 246 -3.40 -27.36 2.71
N LYS A 247 -3.59 -27.19 4.02
CA LYS A 247 -4.41 -26.12 4.60
C LYS A 247 -3.69 -24.77 4.60
N LEU A 248 -2.37 -24.76 4.41
CA LEU A 248 -1.56 -23.54 4.42
C LEU A 248 -1.66 -22.83 3.08
N ASP A 249 -1.64 -21.51 3.12
CA ASP A 249 -1.53 -20.70 1.92
C ASP A 249 -0.10 -20.80 1.34
N PRO A 250 0.09 -21.45 0.18
CA PRO A 250 1.41 -21.68 -0.39
C PRO A 250 2.06 -20.40 -0.92
N VAL A 251 1.28 -19.33 -1.13
CA VAL A 251 1.78 -18.03 -1.61
C VAL A 251 2.35 -17.20 -0.45
N VAL A 252 1.83 -17.43 0.75
CA VAL A 252 2.19 -16.67 1.96
C VAL A 252 3.31 -17.34 2.74
N LEU A 253 3.35 -18.67 2.78
CA LEU A 253 4.33 -19.41 3.57
C LEU A 253 5.75 -19.18 3.04
N ALA A 254 6.54 -18.40 3.79
CA ALA A 254 7.90 -18.02 3.44
C ALA A 254 8.95 -18.84 4.20
N THR A 255 8.66 -19.29 5.43
CA THR A 255 9.54 -20.23 6.14
C THR A 255 8.81 -21.40 6.75
N LEU A 256 9.46 -22.55 6.70
CA LEU A 256 9.03 -23.80 7.30
C LEU A 256 10.19 -24.36 8.11
N ALA A 257 9.93 -24.66 9.38
CA ALA A 257 10.83 -25.44 10.21
C ALA A 257 10.12 -26.72 10.63
N ILE A 258 10.76 -27.88 10.44
CA ILE A 258 10.31 -29.17 10.96
C ILE A 258 11.27 -29.57 12.07
N ILE A 259 10.76 -29.73 13.29
CA ILE A 259 11.58 -29.93 14.48
C ILE A 259 11.09 -31.10 15.33
N HIS A 260 12.03 -31.73 16.04
CA HIS A 260 11.75 -32.79 17.01
C HIS A 260 11.01 -34.00 16.44
N CYS A 261 11.23 -34.33 15.16
CA CYS A 261 10.59 -35.45 14.49
C CYS A 261 11.53 -36.67 14.51
N PRO A 262 11.28 -37.69 15.36
CA PRO A 262 12.17 -38.84 15.50
C PRO A 262 12.12 -39.82 14.32
N ARG A 263 11.15 -39.67 13.41
CA ARG A 263 11.01 -40.48 12.19
C ARG A 263 10.41 -39.65 11.07
N LEU A 264 11.12 -38.60 10.66
CA LEU A 264 10.67 -37.67 9.62
C LEU A 264 10.62 -38.35 8.25
N ASP A 265 9.40 -38.51 7.75
CA ASP A 265 9.08 -38.84 6.36
C ASP A 265 8.57 -37.56 5.68
N MET A 266 9.30 -37.05 4.71
CA MET A 266 8.96 -35.79 4.06
C MET A 266 7.64 -35.92 3.28
N PRO A 267 6.60 -35.11 3.58
CA PRO A 267 5.32 -35.24 2.92
C PRO A 267 5.34 -34.64 1.50
N PRO A 268 4.59 -35.20 0.55
CA PRO A 268 4.50 -34.68 -0.83
C PRO A 268 3.80 -33.33 -0.90
N SER A 269 3.02 -32.95 0.12
CA SER A 269 2.46 -31.59 0.24
C SER A 269 3.54 -30.50 0.34
N PHE A 270 4.81 -30.86 0.61
CA PHE A 270 5.96 -29.96 0.55
C PHE A 270 6.13 -29.32 -0.85
N GLN A 271 5.90 -30.06 -1.94
CA GLN A 271 6.03 -29.55 -3.31
C GLN A 271 5.13 -28.36 -3.64
N ARG A 272 4.06 -28.16 -2.85
CA ARG A 272 3.11 -27.07 -3.08
C ARG A 272 3.62 -25.73 -2.53
N LEU A 273 4.71 -25.73 -1.76
CA LEU A 273 5.21 -24.56 -1.05
C LEU A 273 6.11 -23.69 -1.94
N GLU A 274 5.53 -23.18 -3.02
CA GLU A 274 6.24 -22.48 -4.09
C GLU A 274 6.90 -21.16 -3.67
N SER A 275 6.37 -20.52 -2.62
CA SER A 275 6.89 -19.25 -2.11
C SER A 275 7.87 -19.40 -0.94
N LEU A 276 8.27 -20.64 -0.62
CA LEU A 276 9.19 -20.92 0.47
C LEU A 276 10.56 -20.29 0.18
N VAL A 277 11.09 -19.56 1.16
CA VAL A 277 12.37 -18.85 1.09
C VAL A 277 13.43 -19.56 1.92
N ALA A 278 13.05 -20.10 3.08
CA ALA A 278 13.96 -20.91 3.89
C ALA A 278 13.26 -22.15 4.46
N PHE A 279 13.99 -23.26 4.47
CA PHE A 279 13.54 -24.53 5.00
C PHE A 279 14.51 -25.08 6.03
N HIS A 280 14.07 -25.29 7.26
CA HIS A 280 14.91 -25.75 8.36
C HIS A 280 14.44 -27.11 8.89
N ILE A 281 15.37 -28.02 9.13
CA ILE A 281 15.14 -29.27 9.85
C ILE A 281 16.07 -29.29 11.07
N TYR A 282 15.49 -29.37 12.26
CA TYR A 282 16.26 -29.36 13.50
C TYR A 282 15.93 -30.56 14.39
N ASN A 283 16.97 -31.19 14.96
CA ASN A 283 16.83 -32.26 15.95
C ASN A 283 15.82 -33.33 15.52
N SER A 284 15.99 -33.84 14.31
CA SER A 284 15.07 -34.79 13.67
C SER A 284 15.83 -35.89 12.94
N THR A 285 15.23 -37.06 12.80
CA THR A 285 15.81 -38.19 12.04
C THR A 285 15.03 -38.34 10.74
N ILE A 286 15.67 -38.00 9.62
CA ILE A 286 15.09 -38.14 8.28
C ILE A 286 15.20 -39.60 7.85
N VAL A 287 14.05 -40.24 7.67
CA VAL A 287 13.94 -41.64 7.26
C VAL A 287 13.63 -41.76 5.78
N SER A 288 12.76 -40.88 5.27
CA SER A 288 12.42 -40.82 3.85
C SER A 288 12.32 -39.37 3.38
N TRP A 289 13.04 -39.07 2.29
CA TRP A 289 12.92 -37.82 1.54
C TRP A 289 13.15 -38.11 0.06
N ASP A 290 12.06 -38.51 -0.59
CA ASP A 290 12.06 -39.06 -1.94
C ASP A 290 11.78 -38.00 -3.02
N ALA A 291 11.85 -38.42 -4.29
CA ALA A 291 11.57 -37.56 -5.44
C ALA A 291 10.20 -36.83 -5.37
N LYS A 292 9.18 -37.41 -4.74
CA LYS A 292 7.83 -36.80 -4.62
C LYS A 292 7.82 -35.60 -3.68
N SER A 293 8.85 -35.47 -2.85
CA SER A 293 9.03 -34.41 -1.85
C SER A 293 10.37 -33.67 -2.00
N SER A 294 11.09 -33.92 -3.10
CA SER A 294 12.36 -33.30 -3.48
C SER A 294 12.34 -31.77 -3.55
N ILE A 295 13.49 -31.15 -3.34
CA ILE A 295 13.66 -29.73 -3.63
C ILE A 295 14.00 -29.56 -5.09
N SER A 296 13.09 -29.00 -5.88
CA SER A 296 13.33 -28.67 -7.29
C SER A 296 13.28 -27.17 -7.56
N ALA A 297 14.07 -26.72 -8.54
CA ALA A 297 14.04 -25.34 -9.02
C ALA A 297 12.70 -24.95 -9.66
N THR A 298 11.90 -25.94 -10.09
CA THR A 298 10.56 -25.73 -10.64
C THR A 298 9.50 -25.58 -9.57
N ALA A 299 9.58 -26.35 -8.48
CA ALA A 299 8.60 -26.28 -7.39
C ALA A 299 8.94 -25.18 -6.38
N HIS A 300 10.21 -24.97 -6.05
CA HIS A 300 10.66 -24.05 -4.99
C HIS A 300 11.47 -22.89 -5.56
N THR A 301 10.89 -22.14 -6.50
CA THR A 301 11.57 -21.07 -7.28
C THR A 301 12.16 -19.94 -6.43
N ARG A 302 11.72 -19.80 -5.17
CA ARG A 302 12.15 -18.73 -4.25
C ARG A 302 13.02 -19.21 -3.10
N LEU A 303 13.34 -20.50 -3.04
CA LEU A 303 14.10 -21.08 -1.94
C LEU A 303 15.56 -20.63 -2.01
N LEU A 304 16.02 -20.01 -0.94
CA LEU A 304 17.38 -19.47 -0.82
C LEU A 304 18.26 -20.27 0.14
N SER A 305 17.64 -20.96 1.12
CA SER A 305 18.37 -21.65 2.18
C SER A 305 17.68 -22.92 2.62
N VAL A 306 18.47 -23.97 2.82
CA VAL A 306 18.07 -25.22 3.46
C VAL A 306 19.06 -25.50 4.57
N VAL A 307 18.58 -25.66 5.80
CA VAL A 307 19.44 -25.85 6.98
C VAL A 307 19.04 -27.13 7.68
N LEU A 308 20.00 -28.04 7.82
CA LEU A 308 19.84 -29.26 8.60
C LEU A 308 20.80 -29.19 9.79
N ALA A 309 20.26 -29.15 10.99
CA ALA A 309 21.04 -28.97 12.22
C ALA A 309 20.64 -29.99 13.28
N ARG A 310 21.63 -30.70 13.83
CA ARG A 310 21.41 -31.82 14.77
C ARG A 310 20.45 -32.88 14.22
N SER A 311 20.46 -33.09 12.92
CA SER A 311 19.58 -34.05 12.25
C SER A 311 20.36 -35.26 11.77
N GLN A 312 19.77 -36.45 11.89
CA GLN A 312 20.31 -37.69 11.34
C GLN A 312 19.61 -37.99 10.02
N MET A 313 20.32 -38.59 9.06
CA MET A 313 19.75 -39.00 7.78
C MET A 313 20.19 -40.42 7.47
N THR A 314 19.24 -41.27 7.12
CA THR A 314 19.55 -42.63 6.62
C THR A 314 20.09 -42.59 5.21
N GLU A 315 19.59 -41.66 4.39
CA GLU A 315 19.98 -41.45 2.99
C GLU A 315 20.03 -39.95 2.66
N VAL A 316 20.78 -39.58 1.62
CA VAL A 316 20.82 -38.20 1.14
C VAL A 316 19.51 -37.88 0.42
N PRO A 317 18.83 -36.77 0.76
CA PRO A 317 17.61 -36.33 0.06
C PRO A 317 17.81 -36.18 -1.44
N GLN A 318 16.79 -36.60 -2.22
CA GLN A 318 16.78 -36.48 -3.68
C GLN A 318 16.38 -35.09 -4.17
#